data_AF-A0A3C0WS63-F1
#
_entry.id   AF-A0A3C0WS63-F1
#
_cell.length_a   1.000
_cell.length_b   1.000
_cell.length_c   1.000
_cell.angle_alpha   90.00
_cell.angle_beta   90.00
_cell.angle_gamma   90.00
#
_symmetry.space_group_name_H-M   'P 1'
#
loop_
_entity.id
_entity.type
_entity.pdbx_description
1 polymer ?
#
loop_
_entity_poly.entity_id
_entity_poly.type
_entity_poly.pdbx_seq_one_letter_code
_entity_poly.pdbx_strand_id
1 'polypeptide(L)'
;MYLRDYAKCILCWRCVQVCAEDAQYTYAINFSSRGYDTQISTFYEVPMPESTCVFCGQCVAVCPTGALKPKRQWLLELGHTPDEIMDLTRSERRNRRRRVEVPSNDQA
;
A
#
# COMPACT_ATOMS: atom_id res chain seq x y z
N MET A 1 0.49 -4.42 4.42
CA MET A 1 -0.16 -3.51 3.46
C MET A 1 -0.11 -2.09 4.02
N TYR A 2 0.24 -1.10 3.20
CA TYR A 2 0.29 0.31 3.57
C TYR A 2 -0.79 1.09 2.80
N LEU A 3 -1.10 2.31 3.28
CA LEU A 3 -1.87 3.30 2.54
C LEU A 3 -0.93 4.33 1.92
N ARG A 4 -1.33 4.84 0.75
CA ARG A 4 -0.64 5.92 0.06
C ARG A 4 -1.55 7.14 0.00
N ASP A 5 -1.03 8.27 0.45
CA ASP A 5 -1.63 9.60 0.36
C ASP A 5 -0.81 10.44 -0.61
N TYR A 6 -1.33 10.65 -1.82
CA TYR A 6 -0.64 11.42 -2.86
C TYR A 6 -0.53 12.91 -2.53
N ALA A 7 -1.44 13.46 -1.72
CA ALA A 7 -1.38 14.87 -1.32
C ALA A 7 -0.16 15.17 -0.44
N LYS A 8 0.40 14.16 0.23
CA LYS A 8 1.63 14.27 1.02
C LYS A 8 2.87 13.83 0.24
N CYS A 9 2.72 13.30 -0.97
CA CYS A 9 3.84 12.82 -1.76
C CYS A 9 4.55 13.99 -2.46
N ILE A 10 5.77 14.28 -2.03
CA ILE A 10 6.60 15.35 -2.64
C ILE A 10 7.48 14.85 -3.79
N LEU A 11 7.19 13.65 -4.33
CA LEU A 11 7.99 13.01 -5.37
C LEU A 11 9.50 13.08 -5.06
N CYS A 12 9.90 12.53 -3.91
CA CYS A 12 11.32 12.44 -3.50
C CYS A 12 11.98 11.09 -3.84
N TRP A 13 11.20 10.12 -4.34
CA TRP A 13 11.69 8.87 -4.95
C TRP A 13 12.43 7.89 -4.04
N ARG A 14 12.70 8.25 -2.78
CA ARG A 14 13.33 7.37 -1.78
C ARG A 14 12.64 6.01 -1.66
N CYS A 15 11.31 5.99 -1.77
CA CYS A 15 10.54 4.76 -1.74
C CYS A 15 10.78 3.85 -2.96
N VAL A 16 11.04 4.43 -4.15
CA VAL A 16 11.39 3.69 -5.36
C VAL A 16 12.80 3.14 -5.25
N GLN A 17 13.77 3.97 -4.83
CA GLN A 17 15.16 3.56 -4.64
C GLN A 17 15.28 2.37 -3.67
N VAL A 18 14.63 2.44 -2.50
CA VAL A 18 14.68 1.33 -1.53
C VAL A 18 13.94 0.07 -1.99
N CYS A 19 12.93 0.21 -2.85
CA CYS A 19 12.23 -0.95 -3.41
C CYS A 19 13.03 -1.65 -4.51
N ALA A 20 13.94 -0.91 -5.14
CA ALA A 20 14.90 -1.35 -6.14
C ALA A 20 16.16 -1.91 -5.45
N GLU A 21 17.33 -1.41 -5.83
CA GLU A 21 18.64 -1.98 -5.51
C GLU A 21 19.06 -1.80 -4.05
N ASP A 22 18.56 -0.77 -3.35
CA ASP A 22 19.06 -0.49 -1.99
C ASP A 22 18.57 -1.51 -0.95
N ALA A 23 17.56 -2.34 -1.25
CA ALA A 23 17.11 -3.35 -0.29
C ALA A 23 16.51 -4.64 -0.87
N GLN A 24 15.45 -4.58 -1.70
CA GLN A 24 14.66 -5.79 -2.03
C GLN A 24 14.83 -6.30 -3.46
N TYR A 25 15.28 -5.47 -4.40
CA TYR A 25 15.36 -5.81 -5.82
C TYR A 25 14.01 -6.25 -6.42
N THR A 26 12.90 -5.82 -5.85
CA THR A 26 11.54 -6.23 -6.28
C THR A 26 10.95 -5.28 -7.31
N TYR A 27 11.36 -4.01 -7.29
CA TYR A 27 10.85 -2.96 -8.18
C TYR A 27 9.32 -2.84 -8.18
N ALA A 28 8.67 -3.19 -7.06
CA ALA A 28 7.21 -3.27 -6.97
C ALA A 28 6.53 -1.90 -7.07
N ILE A 29 7.24 -0.83 -6.70
CA ILE A 29 6.80 0.54 -6.92
C ILE A 29 7.82 1.27 -7.78
N ASN A 30 7.29 2.02 -8.73
CA ASN A 30 8.06 2.83 -9.63
C ASN A 30 7.21 4.05 -9.98
N PHE A 31 7.61 4.77 -11.00
CA PHE A 31 6.83 5.90 -11.46
C PHE A 31 5.85 5.51 -12.53
N SER A 32 4.71 6.19 -12.51
CA SER A 32 3.76 6.20 -13.60
C SER A 32 3.60 7.61 -14.14
N SER A 33 3.10 7.68 -15.38
CA SER A 33 2.90 8.93 -16.12
C SER A 33 4.20 9.72 -16.36
N ARG A 34 4.07 10.94 -16.90
CA ARG A 34 5.19 11.83 -17.21
C ARG A 34 4.81 13.29 -16.98
N GLY A 35 5.81 14.14 -16.75
CA GLY A 35 5.60 15.58 -16.57
C GLY A 35 4.86 15.88 -15.26
N TYR A 36 3.87 16.77 -15.32
CA TYR A 36 3.08 17.19 -14.16
C TYR A 36 2.23 16.06 -13.56
N ASP A 37 1.89 15.05 -14.35
CA ASP A 37 1.07 13.92 -13.91
C ASP A 37 1.90 12.79 -13.28
N THR A 38 3.21 13.00 -13.11
CA THR A 38 4.10 11.96 -12.57
C THR A 38 3.69 11.60 -11.14
N GLN A 39 3.47 10.31 -10.90
CA GLN A 39 3.15 9.79 -9.57
C GLN A 39 3.88 8.49 -9.29
N ILE A 40 4.01 8.13 -8.01
CA ILE A 40 4.53 6.81 -7.63
C ILE A 40 3.39 5.81 -7.73
N SER A 41 3.54 4.74 -8.51
CA SER A 41 2.55 3.68 -8.66
C SER A 41 3.18 2.29 -8.72
N THR A 42 2.36 1.25 -8.67
CA THR A 42 2.77 -0.12 -9.03
C THR A 42 2.82 -0.26 -10.55
N PHE A 43 3.51 -1.30 -11.04
CA PHE A 43 3.50 -1.59 -12.47
C PHE A 43 2.08 -1.93 -12.95
N TYR A 44 1.65 -1.35 -14.07
CA TYR A 44 0.26 -1.41 -14.57
C TYR A 44 -0.83 -0.99 -13.56
N GLU A 45 -0.48 -0.24 -12.51
CA GLU A 45 -1.41 0.19 -11.46
C GLU A 45 -2.17 -0.95 -10.77
N VAL A 46 -1.61 -2.16 -10.80
CA VAL A 46 -2.24 -3.32 -10.15
C VAL A 46 -2.24 -3.17 -8.63
N PRO A 47 -3.22 -3.76 -7.93
CA PRO A 47 -3.19 -3.83 -6.47
C PRO A 47 -1.87 -4.41 -5.95
N MET A 48 -1.38 -3.90 -4.80
CA MET A 48 -0.13 -4.37 -4.20
C MET A 48 -0.01 -5.90 -4.06
N PRO A 49 -1.08 -6.66 -3.68
CA PRO A 49 -1.03 -8.12 -3.63
C PRO A 49 -0.80 -8.83 -4.97
N GLU A 50 -1.06 -8.16 -6.08
CA GLU A 50 -0.86 -8.67 -7.45
C GLU A 50 0.46 -8.18 -8.06
N SER A 51 1.20 -7.34 -7.33
CA SER A 51 2.53 -6.85 -7.72
C SER A 51 3.65 -7.76 -7.20
N THR A 52 4.89 -7.43 -7.54
CA THR A 52 6.11 -8.10 -7.00
C THR A 52 6.43 -7.74 -5.54
N CYS A 53 5.56 -6.97 -4.86
CA CYS A 53 5.78 -6.51 -3.49
C CYS A 53 5.78 -7.66 -2.49
N VAL A 54 6.88 -7.81 -1.76
CA VAL A 54 7.01 -8.78 -0.64
C VAL A 54 6.55 -8.23 0.71
N PHE A 55 5.95 -7.03 0.72
CA PHE A 55 5.46 -6.36 1.92
C PHE A 55 6.51 -6.10 3.02
N CYS A 56 7.78 -5.87 2.67
CA CYS A 56 8.87 -5.60 3.62
C CYS A 56 8.71 -4.28 4.42
N GLY A 57 7.96 -3.31 3.90
CA GLY A 57 7.70 -2.04 4.58
C GLY A 57 8.84 -1.00 4.54
N GLN A 58 9.94 -1.24 3.84
CA GLN A 58 11.07 -0.28 3.79
C GLN A 58 10.70 1.03 3.10
N CYS A 59 9.85 0.98 2.07
CA CYS A 59 9.31 2.17 1.41
C CYS A 59 8.55 3.10 2.38
N VAL A 60 7.85 2.54 3.37
CA VAL A 60 7.15 3.28 4.43
C VAL A 60 8.18 3.93 5.37
N ALA A 61 9.20 3.18 5.78
CA ALA A 61 10.22 3.67 6.71
C ALA A 61 11.03 4.84 6.17
N VAL A 62 11.29 4.89 4.85
CA VAL A 62 12.06 5.97 4.23
C VAL A 62 11.23 7.17 3.76
N CYS A 63 9.90 7.12 3.87
CA CYS A 63 9.04 8.18 3.37
C CYS A 63 9.11 9.42 4.29
N PRO A 64 9.65 10.56 3.84
CA PRO A 64 9.92 11.71 4.71
C PRO A 64 8.66 12.45 5.16
N THR A 65 7.59 12.40 4.36
CA THR A 65 6.34 13.13 4.60
C THR A 65 5.23 12.27 5.19
N GLY A 66 5.47 10.96 5.34
CA GLY A 66 4.42 10.00 5.66
C GLY A 66 3.36 9.88 4.56
N ALA A 67 3.70 10.12 3.30
CA ALA A 67 2.82 9.76 2.18
C ALA A 67 2.54 8.25 2.14
N LEU A 68 3.46 7.42 2.63
CA LEU A 68 3.27 5.98 2.81
C LEU A 68 3.18 5.68 4.30
N LYS A 69 2.11 5.03 4.74
CA LYS A 69 1.89 4.70 6.17
C LYS A 69 1.26 3.32 6.36
N PRO A 70 1.57 2.60 7.45
CA PRO A 70 0.83 1.40 7.81
C PRO A 70 -0.64 1.74 8.07
N LYS A 71 -1.55 0.82 7.73
CA LYS A 71 -2.99 1.02 7.97
C LYS A 71 -3.34 1.31 9.43
N ARG A 72 -2.65 0.67 10.36
CA ARG A 72 -2.83 0.91 11.80
C ARG A 72 -2.52 2.36 12.18
N GLN A 73 -1.42 2.92 11.66
CA GLN A 73 -1.04 4.31 11.90
C GLN A 73 -2.11 5.27 11.37
N TRP A 74 -2.59 5.02 10.16
CA TRP A 74 -3.65 5.82 9.53
C TRP A 74 -4.93 5.85 10.37
N LEU A 75 -5.36 4.69 10.90
CA LEU A 75 -6.56 4.62 11.72
C LEU A 75 -6.40 5.35 13.06
N LEU A 76 -5.21 5.31 13.67
CA LEU A 76 -4.92 6.10 14.88
C LEU A 76 -5.01 7.59 14.61
N GLU A 77 -4.51 8.05 13.46
CA GLU A 77 -4.58 9.47 13.04
C GLU A 77 -6.02 9.95 12.79
N LEU A 78 -6.94 9.03 12.45
CA LEU A 78 -8.38 9.31 12.34
C LEU A 78 -9.11 9.33 13.70
N GLY A 79 -8.40 9.04 14.80
CA GLY A 79 -8.97 9.06 16.16
C GLY A 79 -9.56 7.73 16.62
N HIS A 80 -9.34 6.63 15.90
CA HIS A 80 -9.78 5.32 16.36
C HIS A 80 -8.96 4.84 17.56
N THR A 81 -9.64 4.22 18.52
CA THR A 81 -8.96 3.62 19.68
C THR A 81 -8.23 2.33 19.29
N PRO A 82 -7.18 1.91 20.03
CA PRO A 82 -6.49 0.66 19.75
C PRO A 82 -7.41 -0.57 19.70
N ASP A 83 -8.45 -0.59 20.53
CA ASP A 83 -9.43 -1.69 20.59
C ASP A 83 -10.31 -1.71 19.33
N GLU A 84 -10.83 -0.55 18.92
CA GLU A 84 -11.58 -0.42 17.65
C GLU A 84 -10.75 -0.86 16.46
N ILE A 85 -9.47 -0.48 16.40
CA ILE A 85 -8.57 -0.88 15.30
C ILE A 85 -8.37 -2.40 15.27
N MET A 86 -8.25 -3.04 16.43
CA MET A 86 -8.15 -4.49 16.51
C MET A 86 -9.40 -5.18 15.98
N ASP A 87 -10.58 -4.67 16.33
CA ASP A 87 -11.86 -5.22 15.87
C ASP A 87 -12.09 -5.01 14.37
N LEU A 88 -11.77 -3.83 13.85
CA LEU A 88 -11.76 -3.53 12.41
C LEU A 88 -10.83 -4.48 11.64
N THR A 89 -9.62 -4.70 12.15
CA THR A 89 -8.65 -5.59 11.49
C THR A 89 -9.10 -7.05 11.51
N ARG A 90 -9.77 -7.49 12.59
CA ARG A 90 -10.33 -8.84 12.73
C ARG A 90 -11.52 -9.06 11.80
N SER A 91 -12.44 -8.11 11.73
CA SER A 91 -13.63 -8.19 10.88
C SER A 91 -13.24 -8.24 9.40
N GLU A 92 -12.26 -7.44 8.98
CA GLU A 92 -11.71 -7.47 7.61
C GLU A 92 -11.11 -8.83 7.25
N ARG A 93 -10.33 -9.45 8.15
CA ARG A 93 -9.78 -10.79 7.93
C ARG A 93 -10.88 -11.83 7.76
N ARG A 94 -11.95 -11.75 8.57
CA ARG A 94 -13.12 -12.63 8.47
C ARG A 94 -13.85 -12.45 7.14
N ASN A 95 -14.07 -11.20 6.73
CA ASN A 95 -14.73 -10.87 5.46
C ASN A 95 -13.90 -11.31 4.26
N ARG A 96 -12.57 -11.16 4.31
CA ARG A 96 -11.67 -11.62 3.24
C ARG A 96 -11.73 -13.14 3.07
N ARG A 97 -11.77 -13.90 4.18
CA ARG A 97 -11.95 -15.37 4.13
C ARG A 97 -13.27 -15.74 3.44
N ARG A 98 -14.37 -15.13 3.87
CA ARG A 98 -15.69 -15.33 3.23
C ARG A 98 -15.69 -15.01 1.74
N ARG A 99 -15.02 -13.93 1.31
CA ARG A 99 -14.96 -13.55 -0.11
C ARG A 99 -14.16 -14.51 -0.98
N VAL A 100 -13.15 -15.19 -0.41
CA VAL A 100 -12.39 -16.25 -1.11
C VAL A 100 -13.21 -17.54 -1.21
N GLU A 101 -14.12 -17.79 -0.26
CA GLU A 101 -14.96 -19.00 -0.21
C GLU A 101 -16.20 -18.93 -1.13
N VAL A 102 -16.59 -17.74 -1.60
CA VAL A 102 -17.71 -17.57 -2.55
C VAL A 102 -17.17 -17.55 -3.98
N PRO A 103 -17.43 -18.57 -4.82
CA PRO A 103 -17.02 -18.55 -6.22
C PRO A 103 -17.73 -17.41 -6.95
N SER A 104 -17.02 -16.70 -7.82
CA SER A 104 -17.60 -15.75 -8.77
C SER A 104 -18.50 -16.52 -9.74
N ASN A 105 -19.78 -16.64 -9.41
CA ASN A 105 -20.78 -17.08 -10.37
C ASN A 105 -21.20 -15.88 -11.24
N ASP A 106 -20.27 -15.42 -12.08
CA ASP A 106 -20.49 -14.41 -13.13
C ASP A 106 -19.69 -14.84 -14.37
N GLN A 107 -20.15 -15.94 -14.99
CA GLN A 107 -19.96 -16.22 -16.41
C GLN A 107 -21.37 -16.45 -16.98
N ALA A 108 -21.96 -15.39 -17.52
CA ALA A 108 -23.12 -15.43 -18.39
C ALA A 108 -22.85 -14.49 -19.57
#